data_AF-A0A7W6X830-F1
#
_entry.id   AF-A0A7W6X830-F1
#
_cell.length_a   1.000
_cell.length_b   1.000
_cell.length_c   1.000
_cell.angle_alpha   90.00
_cell.angle_beta   90.00
_cell.angle_gamma   90.00
#
_symmetry.space_group_name_H-M   'P 1'
#
loop_
_entity.id
_entity.type
_entity.pdbx_description
1 polymer ?
#
loop_
_entity_poly.entity_id
_entity_poly.type
_entity_poly.pdbx_seq_one_letter_code
_entity_poly.pdbx_strand_id
1 'polypeptide(L)'
;MATASDLEISTFKQCGPLIKFAAQTITDNEKKKALAEVITTVQESLDAHSANGWTPAIASKFWISFNSLCSLISPVNTDTLITSTDQIPSRFWLAPAGAMTTAPQRAAFWYMSLLFVLLIVSATLMFLTSNTTTINDDVKNLVKATDPIADDIVKQISILRDKGLTKDDDFVAPGKAELQKDAEYRTAAGKLASALPTLYANADTLYAKTDSVVYLNWKRFPTCERDKEFSKSSFCYEKGDGGIPTRLNVVQDTVDNYRLLSRRAQPITQRAQDVGSMIRATILPILLGLTGSCAYVVRMLSEQIRSSSYSSTSGIRNLVRVTLGALAGVAIGFGGVLSQSSVSAFALSFLAGYAIEPVFATFDSIANKLK
;
A
#
# COMPACT_ATOMS: atom_id res chain seq x y z
N MET A 1 18.82 -64.54 -16.34
CA MET A 1 17.68 -63.66 -16.67
C MET A 1 18.07 -62.27 -16.24
N ALA A 2 17.87 -61.27 -17.11
CA ALA A 2 18.10 -59.88 -16.71
C ALA A 2 16.94 -59.46 -15.80
N THR A 3 17.23 -58.86 -14.65
CA THR A 3 16.22 -58.19 -13.84
C THR A 3 16.11 -56.73 -14.29
N ALA A 4 14.92 -56.14 -14.19
CA ALA A 4 14.78 -54.70 -14.42
C ALA A 4 15.63 -53.94 -13.39
N SER A 5 16.23 -52.83 -13.82
CA SER A 5 16.96 -51.93 -12.94
C SER A 5 16.02 -51.19 -12.00
N ASP A 6 16.53 -50.76 -10.83
CA ASP A 6 15.75 -49.98 -9.87
C ASP A 6 15.16 -48.70 -10.48
N LEU A 7 15.90 -48.09 -11.42
CA LEU A 7 15.44 -46.92 -12.18
C LEU A 7 14.20 -47.26 -13.00
N GLU A 8 14.20 -48.36 -13.77
CA GLU A 8 13.06 -48.80 -14.57
C GLU A 8 11.83 -49.08 -13.69
N ILE A 9 12.03 -49.74 -12.55
CA ILE A 9 10.97 -50.01 -11.57
C ILE A 9 10.37 -48.70 -11.04
N SER A 10 11.21 -47.71 -10.75
CA SER A 10 10.75 -46.38 -10.32
C SER A 10 9.97 -45.65 -11.42
N THR A 11 10.40 -45.74 -12.68
CA THR A 11 9.75 -45.15 -13.84
C THR A 11 8.39 -45.79 -14.09
N PHE A 12 8.25 -47.11 -13.95
CA PHE A 12 6.95 -47.81 -14.06
C PHE A 12 5.90 -47.23 -13.10
N LYS A 13 6.29 -46.97 -11.84
CA LYS A 13 5.39 -46.36 -10.85
C LYS A 13 4.95 -44.95 -11.26
N GLN A 14 5.81 -44.22 -11.98
CA GLN A 14 5.52 -42.89 -12.49
C GLN A 14 4.62 -42.90 -13.75
N CYS A 15 4.66 -43.96 -14.56
CA CYS A 15 3.83 -44.07 -15.77
C CYS A 15 2.32 -44.02 -15.47
N GLY A 16 1.87 -44.63 -14.38
CA GLY A 16 0.44 -44.71 -14.04
C GLY A 16 -0.25 -43.33 -13.97
N PRO A 17 0.22 -42.41 -13.11
CA PRO A 17 -0.29 -41.04 -13.06
C PRO A 17 -0.20 -40.28 -14.39
N LEU A 18 0.90 -40.46 -15.14
CA LEU A 18 1.10 -39.80 -16.44
C LEU A 18 0.09 -40.28 -17.49
N ILE A 19 -0.14 -41.59 -17.58
CA ILE A 19 -1.14 -42.19 -18.48
C ILE A 19 -2.54 -41.71 -18.11
N LYS A 20 -2.88 -41.71 -16.82
CA LYS A 20 -4.18 -41.22 -16.33
C LYS A 20 -4.40 -39.75 -16.74
N PHE A 21 -3.39 -38.91 -16.57
CA PHE A 21 -3.44 -37.51 -16.97
C PHE A 21 -3.56 -37.35 -18.49
N ALA A 22 -2.77 -38.10 -19.27
CA ALA A 22 -2.82 -38.09 -20.73
C ALA A 22 -4.22 -38.47 -21.23
N ALA A 23 -4.81 -39.52 -20.67
CA ALA A 23 -6.15 -39.98 -21.03
C ALA A 23 -7.25 -38.93 -20.76
N GLN A 24 -7.08 -38.11 -19.72
CA GLN A 24 -8.03 -37.05 -19.37
C GLN A 24 -7.86 -35.78 -20.21
N THR A 25 -6.63 -35.48 -20.65
CA THR A 25 -6.29 -34.19 -21.25
C THR A 25 -6.25 -34.25 -22.77
N ILE A 26 -5.90 -35.38 -23.37
CA ILE A 26 -5.77 -35.52 -24.82
C ILE A 26 -7.15 -35.71 -25.44
N THR A 27 -7.62 -34.70 -26.17
CA THR A 27 -8.90 -34.74 -26.91
C THR A 27 -8.74 -35.20 -28.36
N ASP A 28 -7.57 -34.93 -28.96
CA ASP A 28 -7.21 -35.24 -30.35
C ASP A 28 -7.19 -36.76 -30.64
N ASN A 29 -7.82 -37.18 -31.74
CA ASN A 29 -7.96 -38.59 -32.10
C ASN A 29 -6.63 -39.26 -32.48
N GLU A 30 -5.73 -38.54 -33.15
CA GLU A 30 -4.42 -39.08 -33.52
C GLU A 30 -3.56 -39.28 -32.27
N LYS A 31 -3.55 -38.28 -31.38
CA LYS A 31 -2.82 -38.39 -30.11
C LYS A 31 -3.41 -39.46 -29.19
N LYS A 32 -4.73 -39.68 -29.21
CA LYS A 32 -5.37 -40.81 -28.49
C LYS A 32 -4.91 -42.16 -29.01
N LYS A 33 -4.77 -42.32 -30.33
CA LYS A 33 -4.25 -43.55 -30.92
C LYS A 33 -2.79 -43.79 -30.49
N ALA A 34 -1.95 -42.76 -30.55
CA ALA A 34 -0.57 -42.84 -30.07
C ALA A 34 -0.50 -43.19 -28.57
N LEU A 35 -1.37 -42.59 -27.75
CA LEU A 35 -1.49 -42.93 -26.33
C LEU A 35 -1.89 -44.39 -26.10
N ALA A 36 -2.81 -44.94 -26.90
CA ALA A 36 -3.22 -46.34 -26.79
C ALA A 36 -2.05 -47.31 -27.10
N GLU A 37 -1.24 -47.00 -28.12
CA GLU A 37 -0.03 -47.78 -28.45
C GLU A 37 1.01 -47.75 -27.31
N VAL A 38 1.20 -46.57 -26.71
CA VAL A 38 2.04 -46.40 -25.52
C VAL A 38 1.53 -47.22 -24.34
N ILE A 39 0.23 -47.18 -24.06
CA ILE A 39 -0.40 -47.95 -22.96
C ILE A 39 -0.17 -49.44 -23.15
N THR A 40 -0.40 -49.97 -24.36
CA THR A 40 -0.18 -51.39 -24.67
C THR A 40 1.28 -51.77 -24.45
N THR A 41 2.23 -50.96 -24.93
CA THR A 41 3.67 -51.25 -24.76
C THR A 41 4.10 -51.22 -23.29
N VAL A 42 3.58 -50.27 -22.51
CA VAL A 42 3.86 -50.17 -21.07
C VAL A 42 3.27 -51.37 -20.33
N GLN A 43 2.07 -51.82 -20.69
CA GLN A 43 1.44 -53.00 -20.11
C GLN A 43 2.22 -54.28 -20.45
N GLU A 44 2.60 -54.50 -21.71
CA GLU A 44 3.44 -55.63 -22.13
C GLU A 44 4.76 -55.68 -21.35
N SER A 45 5.36 -54.51 -21.11
CA SER A 45 6.60 -54.39 -20.35
C SER A 45 6.37 -54.73 -18.86
N LEU A 46 5.26 -54.30 -18.28
CA LEU A 46 4.87 -54.63 -16.90
C LEU A 46 4.61 -56.13 -16.74
N ASP A 47 3.88 -56.73 -17.67
CA ASP A 47 3.57 -58.16 -17.69
C ASP A 47 4.84 -58.99 -17.80
N ALA A 48 5.75 -58.61 -18.71
CA ALA A 48 7.06 -59.25 -18.85
C ALA A 48 7.92 -59.13 -17.59
N HIS A 49 7.88 -57.98 -16.91
CA HIS A 49 8.57 -57.80 -15.63
C HIS A 49 7.99 -58.75 -14.56
N SER A 50 6.66 -58.83 -14.44
CA SER A 50 5.99 -59.71 -13.46
C SER A 50 6.24 -61.20 -13.70
N ALA A 51 6.43 -61.60 -14.98
CA ALA A 51 6.70 -62.97 -15.39
C ALA A 51 8.20 -63.35 -15.34
N ASN A 52 9.08 -62.49 -14.81
CA ASN A 52 10.55 -62.63 -14.88
C ASN A 52 11.09 -62.78 -16.32
N GLY A 53 10.35 -62.30 -17.32
CA GLY A 53 10.68 -62.33 -18.74
C GLY A 53 11.35 -61.07 -19.26
N TRP A 54 12.00 -60.28 -18.39
CA TRP A 54 12.60 -59.00 -18.78
C TRP A 54 13.81 -59.20 -19.70
N THR A 55 13.78 -58.53 -20.86
CA THR A 55 14.85 -58.58 -21.86
C THR A 55 15.30 -57.18 -22.28
N PRO A 56 16.53 -56.99 -22.76
CA PRO A 56 17.01 -55.70 -23.25
C PRO A 56 16.14 -55.09 -24.37
N ALA A 57 15.52 -55.92 -25.20
CA ALA A 57 14.61 -55.48 -26.24
C ALA A 57 13.31 -54.87 -25.66
N ILE A 58 12.77 -55.47 -24.60
CA ILE A 58 11.58 -54.96 -23.90
C ILE A 58 11.92 -53.64 -23.20
N ALA A 59 13.08 -53.58 -22.52
CA ALA A 59 13.56 -52.35 -21.90
C ALA A 59 13.69 -51.20 -22.91
N SER A 60 14.27 -51.46 -24.10
CA SER A 60 14.38 -50.45 -25.16
C SER A 60 13.00 -49.97 -25.65
N LYS A 61 12.06 -50.89 -25.90
CA LYS A 61 10.68 -50.54 -26.28
C LYS A 61 10.00 -49.71 -25.20
N PHE A 62 10.16 -50.08 -23.94
CA PHE A 62 9.63 -49.34 -22.80
C PHE A 62 10.12 -47.89 -22.80
N TRP A 63 11.44 -47.67 -22.90
CA TRP A 63 12.01 -46.32 -22.90
C TRP A 63 11.56 -45.48 -24.11
N ILE A 64 11.40 -46.09 -25.28
CA ILE A 64 10.85 -45.41 -26.47
C ILE A 64 9.40 -44.97 -26.21
N SER A 65 8.55 -45.87 -25.72
CA SER A 65 7.15 -45.56 -25.42
C SER A 65 7.01 -44.58 -24.25
N PHE A 66 7.89 -44.64 -23.26
CA PHE A 66 7.95 -43.67 -22.16
C PHE A 66 8.33 -42.26 -22.67
N ASN A 67 9.36 -42.15 -23.51
CA ASN A 67 9.72 -40.86 -24.13
C ASN A 67 8.59 -40.32 -25.01
N SER A 68 7.89 -41.20 -25.73
CA SER A 68 6.70 -40.84 -26.50
C SER A 68 5.58 -40.32 -25.59
N LEU A 69 5.32 -40.99 -24.46
CA LEU A 69 4.38 -40.51 -23.44
C LEU A 69 4.74 -39.12 -22.95
N CYS A 70 6.00 -38.90 -22.56
CA CYS A 70 6.50 -37.61 -22.11
C CYS A 70 6.34 -36.52 -23.19
N SER A 71 6.54 -36.86 -24.46
CA SER A 71 6.34 -35.91 -25.57
C SER A 71 4.86 -35.56 -25.79
N LEU A 72 3.95 -36.52 -25.59
CA LEU A 72 2.51 -36.33 -25.75
C LEU A 72 1.92 -35.42 -24.65
N ILE A 73 2.47 -35.47 -23.45
CA ILE A 73 2.00 -34.69 -22.28
C ILE A 73 2.83 -33.43 -22.00
N SER A 74 3.90 -33.17 -22.77
CA SER A 74 4.73 -31.97 -22.63
C SER A 74 3.84 -30.71 -22.66
N PRO A 75 3.98 -29.79 -21.69
CA PRO A 75 5.11 -29.60 -20.77
C PRO A 75 5.00 -30.27 -19.39
N VAL A 76 4.06 -31.19 -19.16
CA VAL A 76 3.81 -31.80 -17.84
C VAL A 76 4.86 -32.86 -17.51
N ASN A 77 5.42 -32.81 -16.30
CA ASN A 77 6.33 -33.82 -15.77
C ASN A 77 5.75 -34.49 -14.51
N THR A 78 6.43 -35.50 -14.01
CA THR A 78 5.98 -36.28 -12.83
C THR A 78 5.93 -35.41 -11.58
N ASP A 79 6.91 -34.53 -11.40
CA ASP A 79 6.92 -33.55 -10.31
C ASP A 79 5.73 -32.60 -10.34
N THR A 80 5.34 -32.10 -11.51
CA THR A 80 4.19 -31.20 -11.66
C THR A 80 2.88 -31.92 -11.36
N LEU A 81 2.77 -33.20 -11.72
CA LEU A 81 1.61 -34.03 -11.41
C LEU A 81 1.50 -34.33 -9.92
N ILE A 82 2.60 -34.71 -9.29
CA ILE A 82 2.64 -34.94 -7.84
C ILE A 82 2.26 -33.65 -7.11
N THR A 83 2.86 -32.51 -7.49
CA THR A 83 2.62 -31.22 -6.84
C THR A 83 1.18 -30.70 -7.04
N SER A 84 0.55 -31.01 -8.18
CA SER A 84 -0.82 -30.60 -8.47
C SER A 84 -1.89 -31.51 -7.87
N THR A 85 -1.56 -32.79 -7.64
CA THR A 85 -2.50 -33.78 -7.09
C THR A 85 -2.41 -33.87 -5.58
N ASP A 86 -1.25 -33.57 -4.99
CA ASP A 86 -1.04 -33.68 -3.56
C ASP A 86 -1.94 -32.69 -2.79
N GLN A 87 -2.77 -33.27 -1.92
CA GLN A 87 -3.76 -32.55 -1.15
C GLN A 87 -3.19 -32.23 0.23
N ILE A 88 -3.02 -30.94 0.48
CA ILE A 88 -2.46 -30.43 1.73
C ILE A 88 -3.62 -29.82 2.54
N PRO A 89 -3.73 -30.08 3.85
CA PRO A 89 -4.75 -29.45 4.68
C PRO A 89 -4.62 -27.92 4.61
N SER A 90 -5.73 -27.24 4.36
CA SER A 90 -5.77 -25.79 4.31
C SER A 90 -5.44 -25.20 5.67
N ARG A 91 -4.48 -24.27 5.72
CA ARG A 91 -4.18 -23.45 6.90
C ARG A 91 -4.92 -22.12 6.91
N PHE A 92 -5.79 -21.89 5.94
CA PHE A 92 -6.49 -20.62 5.84
C PHE A 92 -7.58 -20.57 6.91
N TRP A 93 -7.58 -19.54 7.77
CA TRP A 93 -8.48 -19.50 8.93
C TRP A 93 -9.96 -19.49 8.53
N LEU A 94 -10.31 -18.92 7.36
CA LEU A 94 -11.70 -18.89 6.88
C LEU A 94 -12.08 -20.14 6.07
N ALA A 95 -11.16 -21.09 5.86
CA ALA A 95 -11.51 -22.34 5.20
C ALA A 95 -12.31 -23.24 6.15
N PRO A 96 -13.36 -23.94 5.67
CA PRO A 96 -14.09 -24.89 6.50
C PRO A 96 -13.17 -25.98 7.05
N ALA A 97 -13.48 -26.47 8.25
CA ALA A 97 -12.71 -27.52 8.90
C ALA A 97 -12.58 -28.75 7.99
N GLY A 98 -11.36 -29.21 7.74
CA GLY A 98 -11.07 -30.34 6.86
C GLY A 98 -10.94 -30.00 5.37
N ALA A 99 -10.98 -28.73 4.97
CA ALA A 99 -10.72 -28.36 3.58
C ALA A 99 -9.30 -28.75 3.13
N MET A 100 -9.21 -29.48 2.03
CA MET A 100 -7.95 -29.83 1.37
C MET A 100 -7.69 -28.86 0.20
N THR A 101 -6.44 -28.44 0.03
CA THR A 101 -6.03 -27.52 -1.06
C THR A 101 -4.75 -28.02 -1.71
N THR A 102 -4.57 -27.74 -3.00
CA THR A 102 -3.33 -28.07 -3.70
C THR A 102 -2.28 -26.99 -3.49
N ALA A 103 -0.99 -27.36 -3.58
CA ALA A 103 0.12 -26.40 -3.47
C ALA A 103 0.00 -25.17 -4.39
N PRO A 104 -0.35 -25.29 -5.69
CA PRO A 104 -0.50 -24.12 -6.56
C PRO A 104 -1.70 -23.24 -6.19
N GLN A 105 -2.83 -23.84 -5.75
CA GLN A 105 -3.98 -23.06 -5.27
C GLN A 105 -3.62 -22.24 -4.03
N ARG A 106 -2.87 -22.85 -3.11
CA ARG A 106 -2.36 -22.14 -1.92
C ARG A 106 -1.45 -21.00 -2.32
N ALA A 107 -0.49 -21.22 -3.22
CA ALA A 107 0.39 -20.16 -3.70
C ALA A 107 -0.42 -19.01 -4.34
N ALA A 108 -1.36 -19.32 -5.23
CA ALA A 108 -2.22 -18.33 -5.87
C ALA A 108 -3.02 -17.53 -4.84
N PHE A 109 -3.60 -18.19 -3.84
CA PHE A 109 -4.35 -17.54 -2.77
C PHE A 109 -3.46 -16.59 -1.93
N TRP A 110 -2.23 -17.00 -1.63
CA TRP A 110 -1.26 -16.16 -0.91
C TRP A 110 -0.89 -14.91 -1.69
N TYR A 111 -0.53 -15.05 -2.98
CA TYR A 111 -0.21 -13.89 -3.82
C TYR A 111 -1.42 -12.99 -4.09
N MET A 112 -2.62 -13.56 -4.22
CA MET A 112 -3.86 -12.78 -4.34
C MET A 112 -4.16 -11.99 -3.07
N SER A 113 -4.00 -12.60 -1.89
CA SER A 113 -4.17 -11.94 -0.60
C SER A 113 -3.15 -10.81 -0.43
N LEU A 114 -1.88 -11.08 -0.75
CA LEU A 114 -0.81 -10.08 -0.75
C LEU A 114 -1.14 -8.91 -1.68
N LEU A 115 -1.64 -9.19 -2.90
CA LEU A 115 -2.06 -8.18 -3.86
C LEU A 115 -3.16 -7.27 -3.29
N PHE A 116 -4.20 -7.84 -2.68
CA PHE A 116 -5.28 -7.06 -2.06
C PHE A 116 -4.76 -6.20 -0.90
N VAL A 117 -3.91 -6.76 -0.04
CA VAL A 117 -3.31 -6.00 1.08
C VAL A 117 -2.47 -4.83 0.55
N LEU A 118 -1.62 -5.07 -0.46
CA LEU A 118 -0.82 -4.02 -1.09
C LEU A 118 -1.68 -2.94 -1.74
N LEU A 119 -2.80 -3.29 -2.38
CA LEU A 119 -3.74 -2.33 -2.94
C LEU A 119 -4.41 -1.47 -1.86
N ILE A 120 -4.86 -2.07 -0.76
CA ILE A 120 -5.46 -1.33 0.36
C ILE A 120 -4.43 -0.39 1.01
N VAL A 121 -3.21 -0.89 1.26
CA VAL A 121 -2.13 -0.09 1.85
C VAL A 121 -1.73 1.06 0.92
N SER A 122 -1.60 0.82 -0.39
CA SER A 122 -1.25 1.89 -1.34
C SER A 122 -2.37 2.93 -1.48
N ALA A 123 -3.64 2.51 -1.54
CA ALA A 123 -4.79 3.43 -1.59
C ALA A 123 -4.90 4.28 -0.32
N THR A 124 -4.72 3.68 0.86
CA THR A 124 -4.73 4.40 2.14
C THR A 124 -3.58 5.40 2.24
N LEU A 125 -2.35 5.02 1.88
CA LEU A 125 -1.22 5.96 1.85
C LEU A 125 -1.43 7.10 0.84
N MET A 126 -2.02 6.81 -0.32
CA MET A 126 -2.35 7.84 -1.31
C MET A 126 -3.37 8.84 -0.76
N PHE A 127 -4.41 8.35 -0.06
CA PHE A 127 -5.40 9.20 0.61
C PHE A 127 -4.76 10.05 1.72
N LEU A 128 -3.94 9.44 2.59
CA LEU A 128 -3.26 10.15 3.67
C LEU A 128 -2.35 11.27 3.14
N THR A 129 -1.51 10.97 2.14
CA THR A 129 -0.63 11.99 1.52
C THR A 129 -1.41 13.08 0.81
N SER A 130 -2.54 12.76 0.17
CA SER A 130 -3.40 13.78 -0.44
C SER A 130 -4.04 14.70 0.60
N ASN A 131 -4.51 14.17 1.72
CA ASN A 131 -5.11 14.98 2.77
C ASN A 131 -4.09 15.91 3.43
N THR A 132 -2.83 15.48 3.59
CA THR A 132 -1.79 16.34 4.18
C THR A 132 -1.51 17.60 3.38
N THR A 133 -1.50 17.51 2.05
CA THR A 133 -1.26 18.69 1.20
C THR A 133 -2.40 19.68 1.33
N THR A 134 -3.65 19.19 1.27
CA THR A 134 -4.84 20.02 1.45
C THR A 134 -4.88 20.69 2.82
N ILE A 135 -4.57 19.96 3.89
CA ILE A 135 -4.58 20.52 5.25
C ILE A 135 -3.49 21.60 5.40
N ASN A 136 -2.30 21.38 4.86
CA ASN A 136 -1.23 22.38 4.92
C ASN A 136 -1.61 23.66 4.18
N ASP A 137 -2.23 23.54 3.01
CA ASP A 137 -2.69 24.70 2.23
C ASP A 137 -3.84 25.42 2.94
N ASP A 138 -4.81 24.67 3.51
CA ASP A 138 -5.88 25.23 4.33
C ASP A 138 -5.35 25.98 5.54
N VAL A 139 -4.35 25.43 6.25
CA VAL A 139 -3.73 26.08 7.40
C VAL A 139 -3.02 27.37 6.98
N LYS A 140 -2.26 27.35 5.87
CA LYS A 140 -1.62 28.57 5.33
C LYS A 140 -2.65 29.64 4.96
N ASN A 141 -3.73 29.24 4.30
CA ASN A 141 -4.80 30.15 3.90
C ASN A 141 -5.55 30.71 5.11
N LEU A 142 -5.81 29.88 6.13
CA LEU A 142 -6.50 30.29 7.34
C LEU A 142 -5.67 31.27 8.16
N VAL A 143 -4.36 31.02 8.31
CA VAL A 143 -3.44 31.97 8.96
C VAL A 143 -3.42 33.29 8.20
N LYS A 144 -3.24 33.25 6.88
CA LYS A 144 -3.25 34.46 6.03
C LYS A 144 -4.55 35.26 6.13
N ALA A 145 -5.69 34.59 6.28
CA ALA A 145 -7.00 35.24 6.44
C ALA A 145 -7.22 35.79 7.87
N THR A 146 -6.63 35.16 8.88
CA THR A 146 -6.91 35.46 10.30
C THR A 146 -5.92 36.46 10.90
N ASP A 147 -4.67 36.49 10.42
CA ASP A 147 -3.67 37.47 10.85
C ASP A 147 -4.15 38.93 10.76
N PRO A 148 -4.77 39.41 9.65
CA PRO A 148 -5.27 40.79 9.61
C PRO A 148 -6.41 41.05 10.61
N ILE A 149 -7.20 40.03 10.98
CA ILE A 149 -8.25 40.15 12.00
C ILE A 149 -7.60 40.32 13.38
N ALA A 150 -6.59 39.52 13.69
CA ALA A 150 -5.83 39.63 14.93
C ALA A 150 -5.14 40.99 15.05
N ASP A 151 -4.58 41.52 13.96
CA ASP A 151 -3.94 42.83 13.93
C ASP A 151 -4.94 43.98 14.09
N ASP A 152 -6.14 43.89 13.49
CA ASP A 152 -7.20 44.88 13.73
C ASP A 152 -7.68 44.85 15.18
N ILE A 153 -7.82 43.67 15.79
CA ILE A 153 -8.15 43.54 17.22
C ILE A 153 -7.11 44.25 18.09
N VAL A 154 -5.81 44.02 17.87
CA VAL A 154 -4.73 44.70 18.62
C VAL A 154 -4.82 46.23 18.45
N LYS A 155 -5.14 46.70 17.24
CA LYS A 155 -5.34 48.12 16.96
C LYS A 155 -6.57 48.68 17.69
N GLN A 156 -7.69 47.96 17.75
CA GLN A 156 -8.86 48.40 18.52
C GLN A 156 -8.56 48.43 20.03
N ILE A 157 -7.81 47.44 20.55
CA ILE A 157 -7.36 47.41 21.95
C ILE A 157 -6.50 48.63 22.29
N SER A 158 -5.58 49.04 21.40
CA SER A 158 -4.76 50.24 21.65
C SER A 158 -5.60 51.51 21.70
N ILE A 159 -6.56 51.68 20.77
CA ILE A 159 -7.49 52.82 20.79
C ILE A 159 -8.28 52.86 22.10
N LEU A 160 -8.81 51.72 22.56
CA LEU A 160 -9.55 51.65 23.83
C LEU A 160 -8.65 52.00 25.03
N ARG A 161 -7.40 51.56 25.03
CA ARG A 161 -6.43 51.87 26.08
C ARG A 161 -6.08 53.36 26.12
N ASP A 162 -5.90 53.98 24.95
CA ASP A 162 -5.63 55.42 24.83
C ASP A 162 -6.80 56.28 25.36
N LYS A 163 -8.03 55.74 25.32
CA LYS A 163 -9.23 56.35 25.92
C LYS A 163 -9.38 56.07 27.42
N GLY A 164 -8.38 55.48 28.07
CA GLY A 164 -8.37 55.25 29.52
C GLY A 164 -9.02 53.93 29.97
N LEU A 165 -9.24 52.98 29.06
CA LEU A 165 -9.65 51.63 29.45
C LEU A 165 -8.45 50.85 30.00
N THR A 166 -8.58 50.34 31.22
CA THR A 166 -7.57 49.49 31.86
C THR A 166 -7.73 48.03 31.45
N LYS A 167 -6.76 47.19 31.84
CA LYS A 167 -6.73 45.77 31.45
C LYS A 167 -7.90 44.95 32.01
N ASP A 168 -8.37 45.29 33.21
CA ASP A 168 -9.41 44.52 33.91
C ASP A 168 -10.83 45.03 33.61
N ASP A 169 -10.92 46.11 32.85
CA ASP A 169 -12.19 46.71 32.49
C ASP A 169 -12.94 45.90 31.43
N ASP A 170 -14.25 45.86 31.63
CA ASP A 170 -15.21 45.34 30.66
C ASP A 170 -15.54 46.44 29.64
N PHE A 171 -15.25 46.20 28.35
CA PHE A 171 -15.49 47.19 27.29
C PHE A 171 -16.97 47.27 26.85
N VAL A 172 -17.80 46.34 27.31
CA VAL A 172 -19.25 46.24 27.05
C VAL A 172 -20.07 46.70 28.26
N ALA A 173 -19.48 46.73 29.46
CA ALA A 173 -20.22 47.03 30.68
C ALA A 173 -20.86 48.45 30.69
N PRO A 174 -22.10 48.58 31.20
CA PRO A 174 -22.84 49.84 31.24
C PRO A 174 -22.27 50.87 32.23
N GLY A 175 -21.35 50.47 33.12
CA GLY A 175 -20.78 51.33 34.18
C GLY A 175 -19.87 52.45 33.68
N LYS A 176 -19.58 52.52 32.37
CA LYS A 176 -18.69 53.53 31.75
C LYS A 176 -19.46 54.45 30.80
N ALA A 177 -20.63 54.92 31.22
CA ALA A 177 -21.53 55.76 30.42
C ALA A 177 -20.86 57.02 29.84
N GLU A 178 -19.82 57.55 30.48
CA GLU A 178 -19.08 58.71 29.99
C GLU A 178 -18.17 58.39 28.81
N LEU A 179 -17.46 57.25 28.84
CA LEU A 179 -16.64 56.77 27.72
C LEU A 179 -17.48 56.35 26.52
N GLN A 180 -18.69 55.82 26.77
CA GLN A 180 -19.64 55.45 25.71
C GLN A 180 -20.16 56.66 24.90
N LYS A 181 -20.01 57.90 25.39
CA LYS A 181 -20.38 59.09 24.60
C LYS A 181 -19.39 59.34 23.45
N ASP A 182 -18.14 58.89 23.58
CA ASP A 182 -17.13 59.01 22.54
C ASP A 182 -17.48 58.10 21.33
N ALA A 183 -17.55 58.70 20.14
CA ALA A 183 -17.86 57.99 18.90
C ALA A 183 -16.75 57.01 18.48
N GLU A 184 -15.49 57.35 18.75
CA GLU A 184 -14.34 56.48 18.47
C GLU A 184 -14.35 55.26 19.38
N TYR A 185 -14.67 55.46 20.68
CA TYR A 185 -14.81 54.37 21.64
C TYR A 185 -15.86 53.36 21.19
N ARG A 186 -17.09 53.83 20.87
CA ARG A 186 -18.18 52.96 20.41
C ARG A 186 -17.83 52.21 19.14
N THR A 187 -17.16 52.88 18.21
CA THR A 187 -16.71 52.26 16.95
C THR A 187 -15.67 51.17 17.20
N ALA A 188 -14.68 51.44 18.05
CA ALA A 188 -13.63 50.49 18.38
C ALA A 188 -14.18 49.27 19.14
N ALA A 189 -15.02 49.51 20.16
CA ALA A 189 -15.67 48.44 20.92
C ALA A 189 -16.60 47.59 20.03
N GLY A 190 -17.35 48.21 19.11
CA GLY A 190 -18.22 47.49 18.17
C GLY A 190 -17.44 46.62 17.18
N LYS A 191 -16.32 47.12 16.63
CA LYS A 191 -15.42 46.34 15.77
C LYS A 191 -14.76 45.20 16.52
N LEU A 192 -14.33 45.45 17.75
CA LEU A 192 -13.73 44.43 18.61
C LEU A 192 -14.73 43.29 18.88
N ALA A 193 -15.96 43.63 19.26
CA ALA A 193 -17.01 42.66 19.53
C ALA A 193 -17.39 41.79 18.33
N SER A 194 -17.33 42.34 17.10
CA SER A 194 -17.64 41.58 15.87
C SER A 194 -16.46 40.75 15.35
N ALA A 195 -15.22 41.20 15.55
CA ALA A 195 -14.02 40.50 15.12
C ALA A 195 -13.71 39.27 15.99
N LEU A 196 -13.98 39.35 17.30
CA LEU A 196 -13.65 38.30 18.28
C LEU A 196 -14.23 36.92 17.95
N PRO A 197 -15.54 36.76 17.67
CA PRO A 197 -16.12 35.46 17.31
C PRO A 197 -15.44 34.83 16.09
N THR A 198 -15.07 35.65 15.11
CA THR A 198 -14.39 35.19 13.89
C THR A 198 -12.97 34.71 14.20
N LEU A 199 -12.23 35.45 15.04
CA LEU A 199 -10.91 35.04 15.51
C LEU A 199 -10.97 33.68 16.22
N TYR A 200 -11.93 33.49 17.12
CA TYR A 200 -12.12 32.22 17.84
C TYR A 200 -12.46 31.07 16.90
N ALA A 201 -13.43 31.24 16.00
CA ALA A 201 -13.82 30.21 15.06
C ALA A 201 -12.65 29.78 14.15
N ASN A 202 -11.83 30.76 13.72
CA ASN A 202 -10.64 30.50 12.93
C ASN A 202 -9.54 29.83 13.75
N ALA A 203 -9.32 30.23 15.01
CA ALA A 203 -8.36 29.60 15.91
C ALA A 203 -8.74 28.14 16.21
N ASP A 204 -10.02 27.86 16.47
CA ASP A 204 -10.53 26.50 16.67
C ASP A 204 -10.38 25.64 15.41
N THR A 205 -10.69 26.20 14.24
CA THR A 205 -10.51 25.52 12.95
C THR A 205 -9.03 25.23 12.68
N LEU A 206 -8.15 26.19 12.98
CA LEU A 206 -6.71 26.06 12.86
C LEU A 206 -6.18 24.95 13.77
N TYR A 207 -6.63 24.93 15.02
CA TYR A 207 -6.32 23.87 15.98
C TYR A 207 -6.79 22.50 15.46
N ALA A 208 -8.06 22.37 15.06
CA ALA A 208 -8.62 21.09 14.60
C ALA A 208 -7.89 20.54 13.36
N LYS A 209 -7.56 21.41 12.39
CA LYS A 209 -6.77 21.03 11.22
C LYS A 209 -5.34 20.61 11.61
N THR A 210 -4.69 21.35 12.49
CA THR A 210 -3.33 21.04 12.95
C THR A 210 -3.28 19.74 13.75
N ASP A 211 -4.26 19.52 14.63
CA ASP A 211 -4.37 18.28 15.41
C ASP A 211 -4.67 17.08 14.50
N SER A 212 -5.45 17.27 13.42
CA SER A 212 -5.70 16.20 12.47
C SER A 212 -4.44 15.68 11.76
N VAL A 213 -3.32 16.43 11.67
CA VAL A 213 -2.07 15.95 11.04
C VAL A 213 -1.07 15.36 12.04
N VAL A 214 -1.39 15.37 13.33
CA VAL A 214 -0.55 14.84 14.41
C VAL A 214 -0.19 13.37 14.21
N TYR A 215 -1.09 12.57 13.62
CA TYR A 215 -0.87 11.13 13.45
C TYR A 215 0.37 10.80 12.60
N LEU A 216 0.80 11.71 11.72
CA LEU A 216 2.02 11.54 10.92
C LEU A 216 3.29 11.94 11.66
N ASN A 217 3.18 12.90 12.56
CA ASN A 217 4.33 13.44 13.30
C ASN A 217 4.57 12.76 14.65
N TRP A 218 3.70 11.82 15.06
CA TRP A 218 3.78 11.07 16.33
C TRP A 218 3.89 11.96 17.58
N LYS A 219 3.56 13.24 17.45
CA LYS A 219 3.62 14.25 18.52
C LYS A 219 2.27 14.95 18.59
N ARG A 220 1.55 14.72 19.69
CA ARG A 220 0.26 15.37 19.95
C ARG A 220 0.40 16.88 20.05
N PHE A 221 -0.59 17.59 19.52
CA PHE A 221 -0.73 19.02 19.74
C PHE A 221 -1.50 19.21 21.06
N PRO A 222 -0.84 19.67 22.14
CA PRO A 222 -1.47 19.69 23.46
C PRO A 222 -2.61 20.74 23.57
N THR A 223 -3.72 20.34 24.18
CA THR A 223 -4.79 21.23 24.68
C THR A 223 -4.57 21.55 26.14
N CYS A 224 -4.96 22.74 26.58
CA CYS A 224 -5.01 23.04 28.01
C CYS A 224 -6.25 22.33 28.57
N GLU A 225 -6.06 21.14 29.12
CA GLU A 225 -7.10 20.53 29.95
C GLU A 225 -7.09 21.27 31.29
N ARG A 226 -8.20 21.94 31.62
CA ARG A 226 -8.32 22.94 32.70
C ARG A 226 -7.91 22.42 34.10
N ASP A 227 -7.82 21.10 34.27
CA ASP A 227 -7.65 20.42 35.56
C ASP A 227 -6.34 19.62 35.71
N LYS A 228 -5.43 19.63 34.72
CA LYS A 228 -4.13 18.95 34.84
C LYS A 228 -3.00 19.96 34.89
N GLU A 229 -2.20 19.90 35.96
CA GLU A 229 -0.92 20.61 36.10
C GLU A 229 0.04 20.19 34.99
N PHE A 230 -0.16 20.69 33.78
CA PHE A 230 0.83 20.59 32.73
C PHE A 230 1.98 21.52 33.10
N SER A 231 3.18 20.94 33.13
CA SER A 231 4.45 21.65 33.30
C SER A 231 4.47 22.97 32.52
N LYS A 232 4.87 24.06 33.19
CA LYS A 232 5.00 25.44 32.68
C LYS A 232 5.80 25.59 31.37
N SER A 233 6.35 24.51 30.81
CA SER A 233 7.20 24.49 29.61
C SER A 233 6.48 24.11 28.31
N SER A 234 5.24 23.61 28.33
CA SER A 234 4.50 23.23 27.12
C SER A 234 3.30 24.14 26.88
N PHE A 235 3.36 24.97 25.83
CA PHE A 235 2.19 25.67 25.29
C PHE A 235 1.03 24.70 25.11
N CYS A 236 -0.15 25.12 25.50
CA CYS A 236 -1.38 24.39 25.31
C CYS A 236 -2.43 25.37 24.74
N TYR A 237 -3.23 24.91 23.78
CA TYR A 237 -4.32 25.73 23.24
C TYR A 237 -5.50 25.72 24.21
N GLU A 238 -6.02 26.89 24.56
CA GLU A 238 -7.22 27.02 25.38
C GLU A 238 -8.39 27.19 24.43
N LYS A 239 -9.24 26.16 24.36
CA LYS A 239 -10.42 26.19 23.50
C LYS A 239 -11.37 27.26 24.03
N GLY A 240 -11.86 28.12 23.14
CA GLY A 240 -12.86 29.11 23.49
C GLY A 240 -14.08 28.45 24.14
N ASP A 241 -14.63 29.08 25.17
CA ASP A 241 -15.86 28.65 25.85
C ASP A 241 -17.13 29.03 25.06
N GLY A 242 -16.97 29.63 23.87
CA GLY A 242 -18.06 30.15 23.05
C GLY A 242 -18.61 31.49 23.55
N GLY A 243 -18.06 32.02 24.66
CA GLY A 243 -18.36 33.35 25.15
C GLY A 243 -17.57 34.42 24.40
N ILE A 244 -18.16 35.61 24.23
CA ILE A 244 -17.41 36.78 23.77
C ILE A 244 -16.72 37.36 25.01
N PRO A 245 -15.38 37.30 25.13
CA PRO A 245 -14.69 37.87 26.27
C PRO A 245 -14.96 39.37 26.30
N THR A 246 -15.45 39.85 27.45
CA THR A 246 -15.77 41.27 27.62
C THR A 246 -14.64 42.05 28.28
N ARG A 247 -13.65 41.37 28.87
CA ARG A 247 -12.49 41.99 29.53
C ARG A 247 -11.31 42.14 28.59
N LEU A 248 -10.65 43.31 28.62
CA LEU A 248 -9.59 43.65 27.68
C LEU A 248 -8.35 42.76 27.80
N ASN A 249 -7.98 42.33 29.01
CA ASN A 249 -6.88 41.37 29.23
C ASN A 249 -7.15 40.01 28.59
N VAL A 250 -8.36 39.46 28.75
CA VAL A 250 -8.75 38.17 28.17
C VAL A 250 -8.69 38.25 26.64
N VAL A 251 -9.18 39.35 26.04
CA VAL A 251 -9.08 39.59 24.59
C VAL A 251 -7.63 39.59 24.11
N GLN A 252 -6.74 40.29 24.83
CA GLN A 252 -5.31 40.31 24.50
C GLN A 252 -4.70 38.91 24.60
N ASP A 253 -5.00 38.18 25.67
CA ASP A 253 -4.53 36.80 25.88
C ASP A 253 -5.03 35.87 24.76
N THR A 254 -6.26 36.04 24.26
CA THR A 254 -6.80 35.31 23.10
C THR A 254 -5.98 35.55 21.85
N VAL A 255 -5.67 36.81 21.54
CA VAL A 255 -4.86 37.16 20.36
C VAL A 255 -3.46 36.56 20.47
N ASP A 256 -2.86 36.64 21.65
CA ASP A 256 -1.54 36.08 21.91
C ASP A 256 -1.56 34.55 21.82
N ASN A 257 -2.62 33.89 22.30
CA ASN A 257 -2.84 32.45 22.14
C ASN A 257 -2.96 32.07 20.65
N TYR A 258 -3.77 32.79 19.87
CA TYR A 258 -3.88 32.59 18.42
C TYR A 258 -2.53 32.75 17.72
N ARG A 259 -1.74 33.79 18.03
CA ARG A 259 -0.43 34.02 17.40
C ARG A 259 0.58 32.93 17.74
N LEU A 260 0.54 32.42 18.96
CA LEU A 260 1.36 31.27 19.36
C LEU A 260 0.92 29.99 18.64
N LEU A 261 -0.40 29.78 18.50
CA LEU A 261 -0.98 28.68 17.74
C LEU A 261 -0.55 28.73 16.28
N SER A 262 -0.71 29.87 15.59
CA SER A 262 -0.35 30.03 14.18
C SER A 262 1.13 29.80 13.91
N ARG A 263 2.01 30.35 14.77
CA ARG A 263 3.46 30.13 14.70
C ARG A 263 3.85 28.65 14.86
N ARG A 264 3.10 27.88 15.65
CA ARG A 264 3.37 26.44 15.88
C ARG A 264 2.71 25.54 14.84
N ALA A 265 1.56 25.92 14.30
CA ALA A 265 0.82 25.14 13.32
C ALA A 265 1.62 24.96 12.02
N GLN A 266 2.18 26.05 11.48
CA GLN A 266 2.93 26.03 10.22
C GLN A 266 4.08 25.00 10.16
N PRO A 267 5.04 24.97 11.11
CA PRO A 267 6.12 23.99 11.06
C PRO A 267 5.64 22.54 11.25
N ILE A 268 4.52 22.33 11.94
CA ILE A 268 3.96 20.99 12.14
C ILE A 268 3.32 20.47 10.84
N THR A 269 2.50 21.30 10.19
CA THR A 269 1.89 20.94 8.90
C THR A 269 2.94 20.80 7.81
N GLN A 270 3.98 21.64 7.82
CA GLN A 270 5.10 21.52 6.88
C GLN A 270 5.85 20.19 7.06
N ARG A 271 6.18 19.79 8.30
CA ARG A 271 6.79 18.48 8.56
C ARG A 271 5.91 17.32 8.10
N ALA A 272 4.60 17.42 8.33
CA ALA A 272 3.66 16.40 7.87
C ALA A 272 3.63 16.32 6.34
N GLN A 273 3.68 17.46 5.64
CA GLN A 273 3.78 17.52 4.19
C GLN A 273 5.10 16.93 3.69
N ASP A 274 6.22 17.23 4.34
CA ASP A 274 7.53 16.71 3.97
C ASP A 274 7.55 15.18 4.11
N VAL A 275 7.06 14.64 5.24
CA VAL A 275 6.89 13.19 5.43
C VAL A 275 5.94 12.60 4.37
N GLY A 276 4.82 13.27 4.09
CA GLY A 276 3.87 12.85 3.05
C GLY A 276 4.52 12.81 1.66
N SER A 277 5.38 13.77 1.35
CA SER A 277 6.13 13.83 0.09
C SER A 277 7.15 12.70 -0.01
N MET A 278 7.83 12.34 1.09
CA MET A 278 8.75 11.20 1.13
C MET A 278 8.00 9.88 0.94
N ILE A 279 6.85 9.69 1.60
CA ILE A 279 6.00 8.52 1.39
C ILE A 279 5.58 8.43 -0.09
N ARG A 280 5.15 9.55 -0.67
CA ARG A 280 4.69 9.62 -2.06
C ARG A 280 5.82 9.37 -3.06
N ALA A 281 7.03 9.87 -2.83
CA ALA A 281 8.16 9.74 -3.74
C ALA A 281 8.90 8.40 -3.60
N THR A 282 8.95 7.82 -2.40
CA THR A 282 9.75 6.63 -2.11
C THR A 282 8.90 5.39 -1.87
N ILE A 283 7.99 5.43 -0.90
CA ILE A 283 7.27 4.23 -0.45
C ILE A 283 6.21 3.81 -1.45
N LEU A 284 5.45 4.76 -1.99
CA LEU A 284 4.32 4.48 -2.87
C LEU A 284 4.76 3.81 -4.20
N PRO A 285 5.82 4.27 -4.89
CA PRO A 285 6.38 3.57 -6.06
C PRO A 285 6.80 2.12 -5.78
N ILE A 286 7.42 1.85 -4.62
CA ILE A 286 7.83 0.50 -4.23
C ILE A 286 6.62 -0.41 -4.06
N LEU A 287 5.59 0.05 -3.35
CA LEU A 287 4.35 -0.70 -3.14
C LEU A 287 3.63 -0.96 -4.47
N LEU A 288 3.61 0.01 -5.37
CA LEU A 288 3.00 -0.14 -6.68
C LEU A 288 3.79 -1.09 -7.59
N GLY A 289 5.12 -1.06 -7.55
CA GLY A 289 5.98 -2.04 -8.23
C GLY A 289 5.79 -3.46 -7.71
N LEU A 290 5.68 -3.62 -6.38
CA LEU A 290 5.31 -4.89 -5.75
C LEU A 290 3.92 -5.37 -6.20
N THR A 291 2.95 -4.46 -6.26
CA THR A 291 1.58 -4.74 -6.70
C THR A 291 1.56 -5.22 -8.16
N GLY A 292 2.29 -4.54 -9.05
CA GLY A 292 2.42 -4.91 -10.45
C GLY A 292 3.04 -6.31 -10.62
N SER A 293 4.10 -6.60 -9.89
CA SER A 293 4.75 -7.92 -9.94
C SER A 293 3.87 -9.03 -9.35
N CYS A 294 3.13 -8.75 -8.26
CA CYS A 294 2.14 -9.69 -7.71
C CYS A 294 1.03 -9.98 -8.72
N ALA A 295 0.51 -8.97 -9.42
CA ALA A 295 -0.51 -9.14 -10.44
C ALA A 295 0.00 -10.03 -11.60
N TYR A 296 1.25 -9.82 -12.03
CA TYR A 296 1.89 -10.69 -13.00
C TYR A 296 2.03 -12.13 -12.49
N VAL A 297 2.50 -12.33 -11.25
CA VAL A 297 2.68 -13.69 -10.67
C VAL A 297 1.34 -14.40 -10.56
N VAL A 298 0.28 -13.72 -10.12
CA VAL A 298 -1.07 -14.30 -10.07
C VAL A 298 -1.54 -14.72 -11.46
N ARG A 299 -1.32 -13.87 -12.48
CA ARG A 299 -1.63 -14.22 -13.88
C ARG A 299 -0.85 -15.45 -14.33
N MET A 300 0.46 -15.48 -14.09
CA MET A 300 1.33 -16.61 -14.45
C MET A 300 0.90 -17.90 -13.75
N LEU A 301 0.56 -17.83 -12.46
CA LEU A 301 0.05 -18.98 -11.70
C LEU A 301 -1.28 -19.47 -12.27
N SER A 302 -2.18 -18.58 -12.67
CA SER A 302 -3.44 -18.96 -13.33
C SER A 302 -3.18 -19.72 -14.63
N GLU A 303 -2.25 -19.23 -15.46
CA GLU A 303 -1.84 -19.91 -16.69
C GLU A 303 -1.17 -21.28 -16.40
N GLN A 304 -0.31 -21.37 -15.39
CA GLN A 304 0.36 -22.61 -14.96
C GLN A 304 -0.62 -23.65 -14.37
N ILE A 305 -1.62 -23.19 -13.61
CA ILE A 305 -2.68 -24.05 -13.06
C ILE A 305 -3.52 -24.59 -14.21
N ARG A 306 -3.92 -23.73 -15.15
CA ARG A 306 -4.70 -24.14 -16.33
C ARG A 306 -3.95 -25.14 -17.21
N SER A 307 -2.63 -25.01 -17.31
CA SER A 307 -1.76 -25.90 -18.11
C SER A 307 -1.15 -27.06 -17.31
N SER A 308 -1.49 -27.22 -16.03
CA SER A 308 -0.94 -28.25 -15.13
C SER A 308 0.61 -28.28 -15.07
N SER A 309 1.27 -27.15 -15.35
CA SER A 309 2.74 -27.04 -15.48
C SER A 309 3.43 -26.54 -14.21
N TYR A 310 2.74 -26.56 -13.06
CA TYR A 310 3.26 -26.01 -11.83
C TYR A 310 4.25 -26.95 -11.16
N SER A 311 5.53 -26.55 -11.12
CA SER A 311 6.59 -27.25 -10.38
C SER A 311 6.86 -26.58 -9.03
N SER A 312 7.31 -27.35 -8.04
CA SER A 312 7.71 -26.91 -6.70
C SER A 312 8.82 -25.84 -6.72
N THR A 313 9.70 -25.87 -7.73
CA THR A 313 10.77 -24.87 -7.92
C THR A 313 10.25 -23.48 -8.31
N SER A 314 8.99 -23.38 -8.78
CA SER A 314 8.37 -22.12 -9.20
C SER A 314 8.25 -21.09 -8.08
N GLY A 315 8.20 -21.53 -6.81
CA GLY A 315 8.08 -20.64 -5.66
C GLY A 315 9.23 -19.62 -5.57
N ILE A 316 10.47 -20.09 -5.74
CA ILE A 316 11.67 -19.25 -5.68
C ILE A 316 11.68 -18.24 -6.84
N ARG A 317 11.35 -18.69 -8.05
CA ARG A 317 11.28 -17.81 -9.24
C ARG A 317 10.25 -16.69 -9.06
N ASN A 318 9.08 -17.02 -8.49
CA ASN A 318 8.04 -16.04 -8.24
C ASN A 318 8.47 -15.02 -7.17
N LEU A 319 9.14 -15.47 -6.10
CA LEU A 319 9.68 -14.58 -5.07
C LEU A 319 10.71 -13.60 -5.65
N VAL A 320 11.67 -14.10 -6.43
CA VAL A 320 12.68 -13.27 -7.10
C VAL A 320 11.99 -12.21 -7.96
N ARG A 321 10.97 -12.60 -8.74
CA ARG A 321 10.21 -11.67 -9.58
C ARG A 321 9.52 -10.57 -8.77
N VAL A 322 8.92 -10.90 -7.62
CA VAL A 322 8.31 -9.90 -6.71
C VAL A 322 9.35 -8.94 -6.17
N THR A 323 10.51 -9.43 -5.71
CA THR A 323 11.60 -8.56 -5.22
C THR A 323 12.15 -7.62 -6.29
N LEU A 324 12.30 -8.12 -7.53
CA LEU A 324 12.73 -7.31 -8.67
C LEU A 324 11.70 -6.23 -9.03
N GLY A 325 10.41 -6.54 -8.94
CA GLY A 325 9.33 -5.55 -9.11
C GLY A 325 9.38 -4.43 -8.09
N ALA A 326 9.70 -4.75 -6.83
CA ALA A 326 9.93 -3.75 -5.79
C ALA A 326 11.10 -2.83 -6.15
N LEU A 327 12.23 -3.42 -6.59
CA LEU A 327 13.45 -2.71 -6.96
C LEU A 327 13.22 -1.80 -8.18
N ALA A 328 12.45 -2.25 -9.16
CA ALA A 328 12.02 -1.40 -10.27
C ALA A 328 11.21 -0.18 -9.80
N GLY A 329 10.31 -0.38 -8.81
CA GLY A 329 9.59 0.71 -8.14
C GLY A 329 10.53 1.69 -7.42
N VAL A 330 11.56 1.19 -6.72
CA VAL A 330 12.60 2.04 -6.11
C VAL A 330 13.30 2.88 -7.18
N ALA A 331 13.74 2.25 -8.27
CA ALA A 331 14.47 2.92 -9.33
C ALA A 331 13.65 4.04 -9.99
N ILE A 332 12.33 3.84 -10.17
CA ILE A 332 11.44 4.87 -10.73
C ILE A 332 11.17 5.98 -9.70
N GLY A 333 10.94 5.63 -8.43
CA GLY A 333 10.67 6.60 -7.35
C GLY A 333 11.85 7.54 -7.08
N PHE A 334 13.07 7.02 -7.03
CA PHE A 334 14.29 7.83 -6.85
C PHE A 334 14.80 8.45 -8.13
N GLY A 335 14.63 7.76 -9.26
CA GLY A 335 15.26 8.12 -10.51
C GLY A 335 14.85 9.49 -11.01
N GLY A 336 13.58 9.91 -10.83
CA GLY A 336 13.06 11.19 -11.32
C GLY A 336 13.14 11.40 -12.85
N VAL A 337 13.94 10.61 -13.56
CA VAL A 337 14.37 10.78 -14.96
C VAL A 337 13.24 10.49 -15.95
N LEU A 338 12.22 9.72 -15.57
CA LEU A 338 11.06 9.44 -16.41
C LEU A 338 9.88 10.43 -16.21
N SER A 339 10.03 11.43 -15.34
CA SER A 339 8.98 12.41 -15.03
C SER A 339 8.64 13.37 -16.19
N GLN A 340 9.40 13.35 -17.28
CA GLN A 340 9.05 14.08 -18.52
C GLN A 340 7.97 13.39 -19.35
N SER A 341 7.64 12.12 -19.05
CA SER A 341 6.53 11.44 -19.71
C SER A 341 5.19 11.87 -19.09
N SER A 342 4.14 11.95 -19.90
CA SER A 342 2.77 12.26 -19.45
C SER A 342 2.18 11.19 -18.52
N VAL A 343 2.90 10.10 -18.29
CA VAL A 343 2.48 8.98 -17.44
C VAL A 343 2.95 9.24 -16.01
N SER A 344 2.03 9.12 -15.05
CA SER A 344 2.39 9.30 -13.63
C SER A 344 3.46 8.29 -13.20
N ALA A 345 4.40 8.72 -12.36
CA ALA A 345 5.45 7.86 -11.81
C ALA A 345 4.87 6.60 -11.12
N PHE A 346 3.65 6.69 -10.59
CA PHE A 346 2.89 5.58 -10.01
C PHE A 346 2.51 4.52 -11.05
N ALA A 347 1.95 4.95 -12.18
CA ALA A 347 1.59 4.04 -13.27
C ALA A 347 2.83 3.38 -13.89
N LEU A 348 3.92 4.14 -14.03
CA LEU A 348 5.20 3.59 -14.48
C LEU A 348 5.76 2.56 -13.50
N SER A 349 5.69 2.81 -12.19
CA SER A 349 6.17 1.88 -11.17
C SER A 349 5.38 0.57 -11.19
N PHE A 350 4.06 0.65 -11.28
CA PHE A 350 3.19 -0.51 -11.44
C PHE A 350 3.51 -1.28 -12.72
N LEU A 351 3.60 -0.57 -13.86
CA LEU A 351 3.88 -1.17 -15.15
C LEU A 351 5.25 -1.85 -15.18
N ALA A 352 6.28 -1.22 -14.60
CA ALA A 352 7.61 -1.80 -14.53
C ALA A 352 7.65 -3.07 -13.66
N GLY A 353 6.90 -3.10 -12.56
CA GLY A 353 6.72 -4.31 -11.76
C GLY A 353 5.98 -5.41 -12.51
N TYR A 354 4.94 -5.06 -13.27
CA TYR A 354 4.15 -6.00 -14.08
C TYR A 354 4.94 -6.55 -15.29
N ALA A 355 5.72 -5.70 -15.95
CA ALA A 355 6.49 -6.00 -17.16
C ALA A 355 8.00 -6.10 -16.88
N ILE A 356 8.36 -6.75 -15.77
CA ILE A 356 9.73 -6.82 -15.27
C ILE A 356 10.73 -7.42 -16.27
N GLU A 357 10.31 -8.43 -17.05
CA GLU A 357 11.18 -9.10 -18.04
C GLU A 357 11.54 -8.16 -19.21
N PRO A 358 10.58 -7.51 -19.91
CA PRO A 358 10.89 -6.46 -20.88
C PRO A 358 11.76 -5.32 -20.32
N VAL A 359 11.54 -4.93 -19.06
CA VAL A 359 12.31 -3.86 -18.41
C VAL A 359 13.78 -4.26 -18.21
N PHE A 360 14.06 -5.49 -17.81
CA PHE A 360 15.44 -5.96 -17.73
C PHE A 360 16.07 -6.16 -19.10
N ALA A 361 15.31 -6.66 -20.09
CA ALA A 361 15.80 -6.79 -21.45
C ALA A 361 16.21 -5.44 -22.05
N THR A 362 15.48 -4.36 -21.75
CA THR A 362 15.89 -3.01 -22.16
C THR A 362 17.11 -2.51 -21.40
N PHE A 363 17.23 -2.76 -20.09
CA PHE A 363 18.45 -2.43 -19.35
C PHE A 363 19.67 -3.18 -19.88
N ASP A 364 19.56 -4.47 -20.16
CA ASP A 364 20.63 -5.27 -20.74
C ASP A 364 21.02 -4.76 -22.13
N SER A 365 20.03 -4.38 -22.96
CA SER A 365 20.28 -3.76 -24.26
C SER A 365 21.04 -2.44 -24.14
N ILE A 366 20.68 -1.59 -23.17
CA ILE A 366 21.38 -0.32 -22.91
C ILE A 366 22.80 -0.59 -22.40
N ALA A 367 22.96 -1.51 -21.44
CA ALA A 367 24.27 -1.87 -20.88
C ALA A 367 25.21 -2.42 -21.96
N ASN A 368 24.70 -3.20 -22.91
CA ASN A 368 25.47 -3.71 -24.04
C ASN A 368 25.85 -2.62 -25.06
N LYS A 369 25.08 -1.55 -25.18
CA LYS A 369 25.41 -0.40 -26.05
C LYS A 369 26.43 0.55 -25.44
N LEU A 370 26.64 0.49 -24.12
CA LEU A 370 27.60 1.31 -23.38
C LEU A 370 28.98 0.64 -23.23
N LYS A 371 29.08 -0.64 -23.55
CA LYS A 371 30.35 -1.35 -23.74
C LYS A 371 30.86 -1.12 -25.15
#